data_AF-A0A512JLG0-F1
#
_entry.id   AF-A0A512JLG0-F1
#
_cell.length_a   1.000
_cell.length_b   1.000
_cell.length_c   1.000
_cell.angle_alpha   90.00
_cell.angle_beta   90.00
_cell.angle_gamma   90.00
#
_symmetry.space_group_name_H-M   'P 1'
#
loop_
_entity.id
_entity.type
_entity.pdbx_description
1 polymer ?
#
loop_
_entity_poly.entity_id
_entity_poly.type
_entity_poly.pdbx_seq_one_letter_code
_entity_poly.pdbx_strand_id
1 'polypeptide(L)' 'MARWIAGLDGCRGAWAGVLLDLDAPERFRAARFDTGETLRDGPQAPVVAGIDVPIGLPDRIVGKGRTATFKIQKR' A
#
# COMPACT_ATOMS: atom_id res chain seq x y z
N MET A 1 0.73 23.87 1.01
CA MET A 1 1.62 22.79 0.54
C MET A 1 0.73 21.60 0.25
N ALA A 2 0.92 20.91 -0.87
CA ALA A 2 0.10 19.77 -1.24
C ALA A 2 0.14 18.70 -0.13
N ARG A 3 -1.04 18.27 0.33
CA ARG A 3 -1.18 17.29 1.41
C ARG A 3 -1.43 15.90 0.82
N TRP A 4 -0.36 15.12 0.70
CA TRP A 4 -0.43 13.78 0.16
C TRP A 4 -0.77 12.72 1.21
N ILE A 5 -1.61 11.77 0.83
CA ILE A 5 -1.79 10.49 1.54
C ILE A 5 -1.40 9.33 0.62
N ALA A 6 -1.04 8.19 1.21
CA ALA A 6 -0.70 6.98 0.48
C ALA A 6 -1.51 5.77 0.93
N GLY A 7 -1.86 4.91 -0.02
CA GLY A 7 -2.31 3.54 0.23
C GLY A 7 -1.30 2.56 -0.35
N LEU A 8 -0.86 1.58 0.44
CA LEU A 8 0.11 0.55 0.04
C LEU A 8 -0.47 -0.86 0.19
N ASP A 9 -0.19 -1.72 -0.78
CA ASP A 9 -0.44 -3.16 -0.73
C ASP A 9 0.87 -3.92 -0.99
N GLY A 10 1.12 -4.95 -0.18
CA GLY A 10 2.33 -5.75 -0.24
C GLY A 10 2.37 -6.61 -1.50
N CYS A 11 3.46 -6.51 -2.27
CA CYS A 11 3.73 -7.40 -3.40
C CYS A 11 5.11 -8.04 -3.24
N ARG A 12 5.50 -8.94 -4.15
CA ARG A 12 6.74 -9.71 -3.98
C ARG A 12 7.97 -8.80 -3.93
N GLY A 13 8.50 -8.62 -2.71
CA GLY A 13 9.68 -7.82 -2.40
C GLY A 13 9.51 -6.31 -2.55
N ALA A 14 8.29 -5.78 -2.56
CA ALA A 14 8.01 -4.36 -2.75
C ALA A 14 6.57 -4.00 -2.34
N TRP A 15 6.18 -2.75 -2.58
CA TRP A 15 4.85 -2.20 -2.33
C TRP A 15 4.26 -1.63 -3.62
N ALA A 16 3.04 -2.01 -3.95
CA ALA A 16 2.23 -1.28 -4.91
C ALA A 16 1.53 -0.13 -4.17
N GLY A 17 1.70 1.11 -4.64
CA GLY A 17 1.22 2.28 -3.93
C GLY A 17 0.45 3.25 -4.81
N VAL A 18 -0.55 3.90 -4.22
CA VAL A 18 -1.25 5.05 -4.79
C VAL A 18 -1.13 6.23 -3.84
N LEU A 19 -0.74 7.38 -4.36
CA LEU A 19 -0.66 8.64 -3.65
C LEU A 19 -1.75 9.57 -4.18
N LEU A 20 -2.46 10.22 -3.27
CA LEU A 20 -3.54 11.15 -3.57
C LEU A 20 -3.23 12.50 -2.93
N ASP A 21 -3.30 13.58 -3.72
CA ASP A 21 -3.25 14.95 -3.22
C ASP A 21 -4.62 15.31 -2.64
N LEU A 22 -4.72 15.51 -1.33
CA LEU A 22 -5.99 15.82 -0.67
C LEU A 22 -6.49 17.24 -1.00
N ASP A 23 -5.63 18.09 -1.54
CA ASP A 23 -5.99 19.45 -1.94
C ASP A 23 -6.33 19.52 -3.45
N ALA A 24 -6.04 18.46 -4.21
CA ALA A 24 -6.32 18.31 -5.64
C ALA A 24 -6.58 16.82 -5.99
N PRO A 25 -7.77 16.26 -5.68
CA PRO A 25 -8.02 14.81 -5.75
C PRO A 25 -7.87 14.17 -7.14
N GLU A 26 -7.95 14.96 -8.21
CA GLU A 26 -7.64 14.55 -9.58
C GLU A 26 -6.15 14.26 -9.80
N ARG A 27 -5.29 14.79 -8.92
CA ARG A 27 -3.84 14.58 -8.93
C ARG A 27 -3.50 13.37 -8.08
N PHE A 28 -3.33 12.24 -8.74
CA PHE A 28 -2.86 11.01 -8.11
C PHE A 28 -1.61 10.47 -8.82
N ARG A 29 -0.86 9.62 -8.10
CA ARG A 29 0.29 8.89 -8.64
C ARG A 29 0.22 7.45 -8.19
N ALA A 30 0.20 6.53 -9.14
CA ALA A 30 0.43 5.11 -8.88
C ALA A 30 1.90 4.78 -9.14
N ALA A 31 2.55 4.05 -8.23
CA ALA A 31 3.94 3.65 -8.37
C ALA A 31 4.25 2.40 -7.55
N ARG A 32 5.36 1.73 -7.90
CA ARG A 32 5.97 0.68 -7.09
C ARG A 32 7.04 1.31 -6.20
N PHE A 33 7.05 0.94 -4.94
CA PHE A 33 8.02 1.38 -3.93
C PHE A 33 8.77 0.18 -3.40
N ASP A 34 10.10 0.23 -3.37
CA ASP A 34 10.89 -0.90 -2.87
C ASP A 34 10.77 -1.00 -1.33
N THR A 35 10.72 0.15 -0.64
CA THR A 35 10.59 0.21 0.82
C THR A 35 9.69 1.38 1.27
N GLY A 36 9.32 1.40 2.55
CA GLY A 36 8.55 2.52 3.14
C GLY A 36 9.34 3.84 3.14
N GLU A 37 10.67 3.77 3.25
CA GLU A 37 11.56 4.92 3.17
C GLU A 37 11.51 5.56 1.78
N THR A 38 11.47 4.75 0.70
CA THR A 38 11.35 5.29 -0.66
C THR A 38 10.04 6.05 -0.89
N LEU A 39 8.97 5.69 -0.18
CA LEU A 39 7.71 6.43 -0.18
C LEU A 39 7.84 7.73 0.62
N ARG A 40 8.35 7.64 1.86
CA ARG A 40 8.46 8.76 2.80
C ARG A 40 9.38 9.86 2.26
N ASP A 41 10.51 9.49 1.69
CA ASP A 41 11.57 10.41 1.26
C ASP A 41 11.37 10.84 -0.21
N GLY A 42 10.30 10.38 -0.86
CA GLY A 42 9.94 10.72 -2.22
C GLY A 42 9.31 12.11 -2.37
N PRO A 43 9.13 12.61 -3.61
CA PRO A 43 8.68 13.98 -3.88
C PRO A 43 7.32 14.36 -3.31
N GLN A 44 6.44 13.37 -3.12
CA GLN A 44 5.11 13.58 -2.53
C GLN A 44 5.14 13.58 -1.00
N ALA A 45 6.11 12.90 -0.37
CA ALA A 45 6.28 12.78 1.07
C ALA A 45 4.95 12.73 1.86
N PRO A 46 4.16 11.64 1.72
CA PRO A 46 2.81 11.60 2.26
C PRO A 46 2.82 11.73 3.78
N VAL A 47 1.85 12.49 4.31
CA VAL A 47 1.73 12.75 5.76
C VAL A 47 1.19 11.53 6.51
N VAL A 48 0.47 10.65 5.80
CA VAL A 48 -0.11 9.41 6.30
C VAL A 48 -0.06 8.36 5.20
N ALA A 49 0.29 7.13 5.57
CA ALA A 49 0.19 5.97 4.71
C ALA A 49 -0.67 4.88 5.38
N GLY A 50 -1.71 4.42 4.69
CA GLY A 50 -2.42 3.19 5.02
C GLY A 50 -1.73 2.02 4.35
N ILE A 51 -1.39 0.97 5.11
CA ILE A 51 -0.66 -0.19 4.60
C ILE A 51 -1.47 -1.45 4.90
N ASP A 52 -1.77 -2.24 3.86
CA ASP A 52 -2.32 -3.58 4.03
C ASP A 52 -1.17 -4.57 4.32
N VAL A 53 -0.99 -4.88 5.60
CA VAL A 53 -0.02 -5.87 6.08
C VAL A 53 -0.78 -7.03 6.71
N PRO A 54 -0.47 -8.28 6.35
CA PRO A 54 -0.98 -9.41 7.11
C PRO A 54 -0.42 -9.37 8.54
N ILE A 55 -1.29 -9.17 9.53
CA ILE A 55 -0.94 -9.23 10.95
C ILE A 55 -1.23 -10.63 11.48
N GLY A 56 -0.30 -11.20 12.25
CA GLY A 56 -0.51 -12.47 12.96
C GLY A 56 -0.34 -13.73 12.10
N LEU A 57 0.36 -13.64 10.97
CA LEU A 57 0.73 -14.83 10.20
C LEU A 57 2.05 -15.44 10.72
N PRO A 58 2.17 -16.78 10.73
CA PRO A 58 3.43 -17.44 11.05
C PRO A 58 4.46 -17.22 9.93
N ASP A 59 5.75 -17.21 10.28
CA ASP A 59 6.87 -17.09 9.32
C ASP A 59 6.82 -18.12 8.20
N ARG A 60 6.26 -19.30 8.51
CA ARG A 60 5.98 -20.36 7.55
C ARG A 60 4.62 -20.98 7.87
N ILE A 61 3.76 -21.07 6.87
CA ILE A 61 2.56 -21.90 6.96
C ILE A 61 2.95 -23.38 6.97
N VAL A 62 2.42 -24.16 7.91
CA VAL A 62 2.53 -25.62 7.91
C VAL A 62 1.16 -26.16 7.48
N GLY A 63 1.07 -26.72 6.27
CA GLY A 63 -0.19 -27.18 5.66
C GLY A 63 -0.76 -26.23 4.61
N LYS A 64 -1.99 -26.49 4.13
CA LYS A 64 -2.66 -25.63 3.15
C LYS A 64 -3.14 -24.34 3.83
N GLY A 65 -2.80 -23.19 3.27
CA GLY A 65 -3.35 -21.89 3.70
C GLY A 65 -4.88 -21.86 3.54
N ARG A 66 -5.56 -20.98 4.29
CA ARG A 66 -7.00 -20.77 4.07
C ARG A 66 -7.22 -20.11 2.71
N THR A 67 -8.19 -20.62 1.96
CA THR A 67 -8.71 -19.93 0.79
C THR A 67 -9.33 -18.61 1.24
N ALA A 68 -8.99 -17.50 0.57
CA ALA A 68 -9.61 -16.21 0.82
C ALA A 68 -11.13 -16.36 0.80
N THR A 69 -11.77 -16.06 1.93
CA THR A 69 -13.21 -16.23 2.09
C THR A 69 -13.89 -15.05 1.42
N PHE A 70 -14.40 -15.27 0.21
CA PHE A 70 -14.99 -14.29 -0.71
C PHE A 70 -14.00 -13.23 -1.21
N LYS A 71 -13.80 -13.18 -2.54
CA LYS A 71 -13.22 -12.00 -3.19
C LYS A 71 -14.25 -10.88 -3.12
N ILE A 72 -13.95 -9.79 -2.43
CA ILE A 72 -14.63 -8.53 -2.70
C ILE A 72 -14.05 -8.03 -4.02
N GLN A 73 -14.70 -8.38 -5.13
CA GLN A 73 -14.41 -7.75 -6.41
C GLN A 73 -14.88 -6.30 -6.30
N LYS A 74 -13.95 -5.37 -6.11
CA LYS A 74 -14.23 -3.94 -6.32
C LYS A 74 -14.64 -3.81 -7.79
N ARG A 75 -15.89 -3.40 -8.02
CA ARG A 75 -16.42 -3.08 -9.36
C ARG A 75 -15.70 -1.89 -9.94
#